data_AF-A0A5R9CN20-F1
#
_entry.id   AF-A0A5R9CN20-F1
#
_cell.length_a   1.000
_cell.length_b   1.000
_cell.length_c   1.000
_cell.angle_alpha   90.00
_cell.angle_beta   90.00
_cell.angle_gamma   90.00
#
_symmetry.space_group_name_H-M   'P 1'
#
loop_
_entity.id
_entity.type
_entity.pdbx_description
1 polymer ?
#
loop_
_entity_poly.entity_id
_entity_poly.type
_entity_poly.pdbx_seq_one_letter_code
_entity_poly.pdbx_strand_id
1 'polypeptide(L)' 'MTVKTRRQGNSIMVTIPASFNVGENVKFEPIKDENGVISLLPVRHNIFSADTNYDLRKAMEVENIGDNGTPVGREDIWND' A
#
# COMPACT_ATOMS: atom_id res chain seq x y z
N MET A 1 4.17 -4.36 23.28
CA MET A 1 3.30 -5.47 22.84
C MET A 1 4.17 -6.56 22.26
N THR A 2 3.94 -7.82 22.61
CA THR A 2 4.80 -8.93 22.21
C THR A 2 3.93 -10.05 21.68
N VAL A 3 4.27 -10.57 20.50
CA VAL A 3 3.58 -11.68 19.86
C VAL A 3 4.53 -12.88 19.78
N LYS A 4 3.98 -14.09 19.86
CA LYS A 4 4.75 -15.32 19.75
C LYS A 4 4.64 -15.87 18.34
N THR A 5 5.78 -16.29 17.79
CA THR A 5 5.80 -16.95 16.49
C THR A 5 5.30 -18.40 16.62
N ARG A 6 4.71 -18.92 15.54
CA ARG A 6 4.27 -20.31 15.45
C ARG A 6 4.79 -20.96 14.18
N ARG A 7 5.14 -22.25 14.25
CA ARG A 7 5.53 -23.03 13.07
C ARG A 7 4.28 -23.55 12.37
N GLN A 8 4.20 -23.36 11.07
CA GLN A 8 3.18 -23.93 10.21
C GLN A 8 3.86 -24.63 9.04
N GLY A 9 3.92 -25.96 9.08
CA GLY A 9 4.70 -26.75 8.11
C GLY A 9 6.17 -26.34 8.11
N ASN A 10 6.66 -25.89 6.95
CA ASN A 10 8.03 -25.40 6.78
C ASN A 10 8.20 -23.89 7.02
N SER A 11 7.15 -23.20 7.46
CA SER A 11 7.14 -21.74 7.58
C SER A 11 6.96 -21.29 9.04
N ILE A 12 7.38 -20.06 9.32
CA ILE A 12 7.08 -19.36 10.58
C ILE A 12 5.99 -18.34 10.32
N MET A 13 4.99 -18.32 11.19
CA MET A 13 3.92 -17.33 11.17
C MET A 13 4.00 -16.42 12.38
N VAL A 14 3.83 -15.12 12.14
CA VAL A 14 3.70 -14.08 13.16
C VAL A 14 2.24 -13.65 13.18
N THR A 15 1.59 -13.70 14.34
CA THR A 15 0.21 -13.22 14.47
C THR A 15 0.22 -11.69 14.54
N ILE A 16 -0.52 -11.05 13.64
CA ILE A 16 -0.77 -9.61 13.70
C ILE A 16 -1.94 -9.36 14.66
N PRO A 17 -1.77 -8.57 15.74
CA PRO A 17 -2.84 -8.24 16.66
C PRO A 17 -3.98 -7.47 16.00
N ALA A 18 -5.21 -7.69 16.46
CA ALA A 18 -6.41 -7.00 15.94
C ALA A 18 -6.33 -5.47 16.06
N SER A 19 -5.53 -4.94 17.00
CA SER A 19 -5.30 -3.49 17.17
C SER A 19 -4.69 -2.81 15.94
N PHE A 20 -4.05 -3.58 15.04
CA PHE A 20 -3.52 -3.06 13.78
C PHE A 20 -4.57 -2.94 12.68
N ASN A 21 -5.80 -3.43 12.91
CA ASN A 21 -6.93 -3.35 11.98
C ASN A 21 -6.62 -3.88 10.56
N VAL A 22 -5.78 -4.91 10.48
CA VAL A 22 -5.46 -5.59 9.21
C VAL A 22 -6.54 -6.60 8.90
N GLY A 23 -7.18 -6.45 7.73
CA GLY A 23 -8.23 -7.36 7.26
C GLY A 23 -7.71 -8.74 6.86
N GLU A 24 -8.65 -9.66 6.59
CA GLU A 24 -8.31 -10.99 6.08
C GLU A 24 -7.85 -10.94 4.62
N ASN A 25 -7.02 -11.90 4.21
CA ASN A 25 -6.51 -12.07 2.84
C ASN A 25 -5.69 -10.90 2.27
N VAL A 26 -5.18 -10.00 3.13
CA VAL A 26 -4.25 -8.94 2.71
C VAL A 26 -2.88 -9.54 2.43
N LYS A 27 -2.29 -9.16 1.29
CA LYS A 27 -0.94 -9.59 0.88
C LYS A 27 0.09 -8.54 1.29
N PHE A 28 1.20 -9.01 1.83
CA PHE A 28 2.33 -8.16 2.20
C PHE A 28 3.61 -8.69 1.55
N GLU A 29 4.48 -7.77 1.16
CA GLU A 29 5.86 -8.04 0.78
C GLU A 29 6.75 -7.89 2.01
N PRO A 30 7.39 -8.98 2.50
CA PRO A 30 8.28 -8.91 3.64
C PRO A 30 9.68 -8.45 3.21
N ILE A 31 10.19 -7.39 3.85
CA ILE A 31 11.58 -6.94 3.71
C ILE A 31 12.30 -7.15 5.03
N LYS A 32 13.52 -7.68 4.99
CA LYS A 32 14.39 -7.82 6.16
C LYS A 32 15.54 -6.82 6.07
N ASP A 33 15.61 -5.93 7.04
CA ASP A 33 16.71 -4.98 7.16
C ASP A 33 17.94 -5.61 7.83
N GLU A 34 19.10 -4.98 7.68
CA GLU A 34 20.37 -5.42 8.26
C GLU A 34 20.32 -5.55 9.79
N ASN A 35 19.50 -4.71 10.44
CA ASN A 35 19.26 -4.72 11.88
C ASN A 35 18.33 -5.85 12.35
N GLY A 36 17.86 -6.71 11.43
CA GLY A 36 16.97 -7.82 11.72
C GLY A 36 15.50 -7.44 11.86
N VAL A 37 15.15 -6.19 11.56
CA VAL A 37 13.75 -5.73 11.48
C VAL A 37 13.10 -6.37 10.26
N ILE A 38 11.88 -6.89 10.43
CA ILE A 38 11.05 -7.41 9.34
C ILE A 38 9.90 -6.43 9.12
N SER A 39 9.91 -5.78 7.96
CA SER A 39 8.89 -4.83 7.53
C SER A 39 7.91 -5.52 6.59
N LEU A 40 6.61 -5.34 6.82
CA LEU A 40 5.55 -5.91 5.98
C LEU A 40 4.90 -4.77 5.18
N LEU A 41 5.24 -4.66 3.90
CA LEU A 41 4.68 -3.64 3.02
C LEU A 41 3.42 -4.18 2.33
N PRO A 42 2.26 -3.51 2.45
CA PRO A 42 1.04 -3.99 1.79
C PRO A 42 1.24 -3.94 0.27
N VAL A 43 0.95 -5.06 -0.41
CA VAL A 43 1.03 -5.12 -1.86
C VAL A 43 -0.12 -4.28 -2.41
N ARG A 44 0.20 -3.08 -2.91
CA ARG A 44 -0.77 -2.23 -3.61
C ARG A 44 -1.08 -2.87 -4.95
N HIS A 45 -2.32 -3.29 -5.14
CA HIS A 45 -2.81 -3.64 -6.46
C HIS A 45 -2.96 -2.36 -7.28
N ASN A 46 -2.32 -2.31 -8.45
CA ASN A 46 -2.57 -1.25 -9.40
C ASN A 46 -4.06 -1.30 -9.77
N ILE A 47 -4.82 -0.26 -9.46
CA ILE A 47 -6.24 -0.17 -9.81
C ILE A 47 -6.46 -0.12 -11.35
N PHE A 48 -5.40 0.15 -12.12
CA PHE A 48 -5.37 0.06 -13.58
C PHE A 48 -4.81 -1.28 -14.08
N SER A 49 -4.64 -2.30 -13.23
CA SER A 49 -4.10 -3.59 -13.68
C SER A 49 -5.00 -4.31 -14.69
N ALA A 50 -6.28 -3.92 -14.78
CA ALA A 50 -7.20 -4.43 -15.81
C ALA A 50 -6.92 -3.84 -17.21
N ASP A 51 -6.31 -2.66 -17.27
CA ASP A 51 -5.89 -2.01 -18.51
C ASP A 51 -4.61 -1.20 -18.27
N THR A 52 -3.46 -1.85 -18.43
CA THR A 52 -2.14 -1.23 -18.26
C THR A 52 -1.84 -0.11 -19.26
N ASN A 53 -2.63 0.02 -20.33
CA ASN A 53 -2.51 1.11 -21.30
C ASN A 53 -3.50 2.25 -21.06
N TYR A 54 -4.31 2.18 -20.00
CA TYR A 54 -5.28 3.21 -19.67
C TYR A 54 -4.56 4.49 -19.23
N ASP A 55 -4.55 5.49 -20.11
CA ASP A 55 -4.00 6.80 -19.83
C ASP A 55 -5.05 7.69 -19.17
N LEU A 56 -4.99 7.74 -17.84
CA LEU A 56 -5.81 8.60 -17.00
C LEU A 56 -5.77 10.06 -17.41
N ARG A 57 -4.60 10.56 -17.85
CA ARG A 57 -4.46 11.99 -18.20
C ARG A 57 -5.27 12.28 -19.45
N LYS A 58 -5.22 11.38 -20.42
CA LYS A 58 -6.04 11.47 -21.63
C LYS A 58 -7.53 11.35 -21.32
N ALA A 59 -7.92 10.48 -20.39
CA ALA A 59 -9.32 10.37 -19.96
C ALA A 59 -9.81 11.64 -19.24
N MET A 60 -8.99 12.25 -18.38
CA MET A 60 -9.33 13.52 -17.72
C MET A 60 -9.51 14.67 -18.72
N GLU A 61 -8.71 14.70 -19.79
CA GLU A 61 -8.83 15.67 -20.88
C GLU A 61 -10.15 15.47 -21.66
N VAL A 62 -10.51 14.23 -21.97
CA VAL A 62 -11.78 13.90 -22.67
C VAL A 62 -13.00 14.25 -21.81
N GLU A 63 -12.95 13.91 -20.53
CA GLU A 63 -14.04 14.14 -19.57
C GLU A 63 -14.10 15.59 -19.05
N ASN A 64 -13.20 16.47 -19.54
CA ASN A 64 -13.11 17.88 -19.14
C ASN A 64 -13.04 18.05 -17.61
N ILE A 65 -12.34 17.14 -16.94
CA ILE A 65 -12.10 17.19 -15.50
C ILE A 65 -11.02 18.23 -15.28
N GLY A 66 -11.40 19.38 -14.72
CA GLY A 66 -10.46 20.44 -14.39
C GLY A 66 -9.43 19.95 -13.39
N ASP A 67 -8.15 19.94 -13.80
CA ASP A 67 -7.07 20.07 -12.84
C ASP A 67 -7.26 21.41 -12.12
N ASN A 68 -7.04 21.49 -10.82
CA ASN A 68 -7.43 22.63 -9.98
C ASN A 68 -6.56 23.89 -10.24
N GLY A 69 -6.02 24.01 -11.45
CA GLY A 69 -5.20 25.09 -11.94
C GLY A 69 -3.76 24.99 -11.42
N THR A 70 -3.13 26.15 -11.32
CA THR A 70 -1.77 26.26 -10.79
C THR A 70 -1.81 26.11 -9.27
N PRO A 71 -0.93 25.28 -8.67
CA PRO A 71 -0.77 25.19 -7.23
C PRO A 71 -0.64 26.59 -6.62
N VAL A 72 -1.54 26.93 -5.71
CA VAL A 72 -1.57 28.26 -5.05
C VAL A 72 -0.75 28.28 -3.76
N GLY A 73 -0.04 27.18 -3.45
CA GLY A 73 0.83 27.07 -2.28
C GLY A 73 0.06 26.94 -0.96
N ARG A 74 -1.23 26.59 -1.04
CA ARG A 74 -2.12 26.34 0.11
C ARG A 74 -2.71 24.93 0.08
N GLU A 75 -2.27 24.09 -0.84
CA GLU A 75 -2.59 22.67 -0.79
C GLU A 75 -1.97 22.03 0.48
N ASP A 76 -2.77 21.23 1.19
CA ASP A 76 -2.26 20.37 2.26
C ASP A 76 -1.40 19.28 1.61
N ILE A 77 -0.09 19.55 1.54
CA ILE A 77 0.89 18.56 1.15
C ILE A 77 0.99 17.58 2.32
N TRP A 78 0.49 16.36 2.13
CA TRP A 78 0.79 15.25 3.02
C TRP A 78 2.28 14.94 2.86
N ASN A 79 3.10 15.49 3.74
CA ASN A 79 4.52 15.18 3.81
C ASN A 79 4.67 13.83 4.54
N ASP A 80 5.25 12.85 3.84
CA ASP A 80 5.66 11.55 4.39
C ASP A 80 6.77 11.66 5.44
#